data_AF-A0A265E801-F1
#
_entry.id   AF-A0A265E801-F1
#
_cell.length_a   1.000
_cell.length_b   1.000
_cell.length_c   1.000
_cell.angle_alpha   90.00
_cell.angle_beta   90.00
_cell.angle_gamma   90.00
#
_symmetry.space_group_name_H-M   'P 1'
#
loop_
_entity.id
_entity.type
_entity.pdbx_description
1 polymer ?
#
loop_
_entity_poly.entity_id
_entity_poly.type
_entity_poly.pdbx_seq_one_letter_code
_entity_poly.pdbx_strand_id
1 'polypeptide(L)' 'MRSGGIDVKNLGRARALRHALHAPPELSNEDFAHYAKEVSETYFYISNGEDHPPLHTSEYDFIDEHIKTGCNMFKMLANV' A
#
# COMPACT_ATOMS: atom_id res chain seq x y z
N MET A 1 -7.25 25.75 7.10
CA MET A 1 -8.28 25.09 7.92
C MET A 1 -9.32 24.45 7.00
N ARG A 2 -9.11 23.16 6.70
CA ARG A 2 -10.05 22.08 6.38
C ARG A 2 -9.13 20.93 5.96
N SER A 3 -8.74 20.13 6.95
CA SER A 3 -8.24 18.78 6.70
C SER A 3 -9.25 18.13 5.75
N GLY A 4 -8.84 17.84 4.51
CA GLY A 4 -9.64 17.02 3.60
C GLY A 4 -9.78 15.67 4.26
N GLY A 5 -10.85 15.50 5.05
CA GLY A 5 -11.15 14.24 5.71
C GLY A 5 -11.22 13.16 4.65
N ILE A 6 -10.66 11.99 4.98
CA ILE A 6 -10.77 10.78 4.18
C ILE A 6 -12.22 10.64 3.71
N ASP A 7 -12.44 10.65 2.40
CA ASP A 7 -13.77 10.44 1.83
C ASP A 7 -14.27 9.06 2.30
N VAL A 8 -15.33 9.07 3.10
CA VAL A 8 -15.91 7.86 3.71
C VAL A 8 -16.38 6.88 2.63
N LYS A 9 -16.72 7.35 1.42
CA LYS A 9 -17.00 6.48 0.26
C LYS A 9 -15.75 5.74 -0.21
N ASN A 10 -14.59 6.40 -0.22
CA ASN A 10 -13.32 5.78 -0.58
C ASN A 10 -12.88 4.76 0.48
N LEU A 11 -13.19 5.00 1.76
CA LEU A 11 -12.90 4.05 2.85
C LEU A 11 -13.64 2.71 2.66
N GLY A 12 -14.94 2.78 2.33
CA GLY A 12 -15.75 1.58 2.07
C GLY A 12 -15.22 0.79 0.87
N ARG A 13 -14.82 1.48 -0.20
CA ARG A 13 -14.24 0.88 -1.40
C ARG A 13 -12.86 0.27 -1.12
N ALA A 14 -12.00 0.95 -0.36
CA ALA A 14 -10.68 0.46 0.03
C ALA A 14 -10.79 -0.82 0.88
N ARG A 15 -11.75 -0.86 1.83
CA ARG A 15 -12.03 -2.06 2.62
C ARG A 15 -12.46 -3.24 1.77
N ALA A 16 -13.38 -3.02 0.81
CA ALA A 16 -13.83 -4.06 -0.11
C ALA A 16 -12.67 -4.58 -0.99
N LEU A 17 -11.85 -3.67 -1.52
CA LEU A 17 -10.68 -4.02 -2.34
C LEU A 17 -9.63 -4.81 -1.55
N ARG A 18 -9.34 -4.45 -0.29
CA ARG A 18 -8.45 -5.24 0.56
C ARG A 18 -8.92 -6.68 0.70
N HIS A 19 -10.21 -6.90 0.97
CA HIS A 19 -10.74 -8.26 1.12
C HIS A 19 -10.72 -9.04 -0.21
N ALA A 20 -10.92 -8.37 -1.33
CA ALA A 20 -10.83 -8.99 -2.66
C ALA A 20 -9.38 -9.31 -3.05
N LEU A 21 -8.44 -8.41 -2.77
CA LEU A 21 -7.02 -8.55 -3.11
C LEU A 21 -6.31 -9.57 -2.22
N HIS A 22 -6.66 -9.63 -0.93
CA HIS A 22 -6.12 -10.60 0.04
C HIS A 22 -7.10 -11.77 0.30
N ALA A 23 -7.99 -12.07 -0.65
CA ALA A 23 -8.84 -13.25 -0.58
C ALA A 23 -8.01 -14.56 -0.50
N PRO A 24 -6.93 -14.73 -1.29
CA PRO A 24 -5.91 -15.72 -0.98
C PRO A 24 -5.00 -15.20 0.15
N PRO A 25 -4.49 -16.08 1.04
CA PRO A 25 -3.49 -15.68 2.01
C PRO A 25 -2.25 -15.17 1.28
N GLU A 26 -1.81 -13.97 1.62
CA GLU A 26 -0.51 -13.48 1.20
C GLU A 26 0.56 -14.38 1.81
N LEU A 27 1.40 -14.98 0.96
CA LEU A 27 2.43 -15.92 1.38
C LEU A 27 3.79 -15.24 1.57
N SER A 28 3.92 -13.97 1.18
CA SER A 28 5.09 -13.17 1.51
C SER A 28 5.15 -12.97 3.03
N ASN A 29 6.25 -13.41 3.65
CA ASN A 29 6.52 -13.14 5.05
C ASN A 29 7.13 -11.73 5.18
N GLU A 30 6.40 -10.80 5.79
CA GLU A 30 6.79 -9.39 5.95
C GLU A 30 7.00 -9.08 7.44
N ASP A 31 8.18 -8.61 7.83
CA ASP A 31 8.52 -8.39 9.23
C ASP A 31 7.91 -7.09 9.79
N PHE A 32 7.45 -6.18 8.93
CA PHE A 32 6.73 -4.98 9.34
C PHE A 32 5.48 -5.27 10.18
N ALA A 33 4.81 -6.41 9.92
CA ALA A 33 3.67 -6.85 10.71
C ALA A 33 4.02 -7.11 12.19
N HIS A 34 5.31 -7.21 12.56
CA HIS A 34 5.71 -7.32 13.96
C HIS A 34 5.36 -6.09 14.78
N TYR A 35 5.38 -4.89 14.17
CA TYR A 35 5.03 -3.64 14.85
C TYR A 35 3.56 -3.59 15.29
N ALA A 36 2.69 -4.37 14.65
CA ALA A 36 1.28 -4.53 14.99
C ALA A 36 1.01 -4.97 16.43
N LYS A 37 2.01 -5.60 17.06
CA LYS A 37 1.94 -6.08 18.44
C LYS A 37 1.97 -4.93 19.45
N GLU A 38 2.59 -3.82 19.09
CA GLU A 38 2.86 -2.69 20.00
C GLU A 38 2.00 -1.47 19.66
N VAL A 39 1.72 -1.24 18.37
CA VAL A 39 0.99 -0.07 17.89
C VAL A 39 0.09 -0.42 16.71
N SER A 40 -1.01 0.32 16.54
CA SER A 40 -1.83 0.20 15.33
C SER A 40 -1.03 0.60 14.10
N GLU A 41 -0.97 -0.31 13.14
CA GLU A 41 -0.17 -0.22 11.93
C GLU A 41 -1.04 -0.19 10.67
N THR A 42 -0.44 0.24 9.56
CA THR A 42 -1.05 0.16 8.24
C THR A 42 0.05 -0.08 7.22
N TYR A 43 -0.17 -1.06 6.34
CA TYR A 43 0.71 -1.42 5.25
C TYR A 43 -0.07 -1.31 3.92
N PHE A 44 0.59 -0.86 2.86
CA PHE A 44 0.00 -0.68 1.54
C PHE A 44 1.02 -0.98 0.45
N TYR A 45 0.53 -1.43 -0.70
CA TYR A 45 1.34 -1.69 -1.89
C TYR A 45 1.11 -0.61 -2.94
N ILE A 46 2.17 -0.27 -3.67
CA ILE A 46 2.10 0.39 -4.98
C ILE A 46 2.52 -0.66 -5.99
N SER A 47 1.57 -1.18 -6.77
CA SER A 47 1.82 -2.22 -7.76
C SER A 47 2.22 -1.62 -9.11
N ASN A 48 3.10 -2.31 -9.85
CA ASN A 48 3.41 -1.96 -11.23
C ASN A 48 2.25 -2.30 -12.19
N GLY A 49 1.26 -3.09 -11.77
CA GLY A 49 0.15 -3.55 -12.61
C GLY A 49 0.22 -5.05 -12.91
N GLU A 50 -0.65 -5.53 -13.80
CA GLU A 50 -0.81 -6.96 -14.10
C GLU A 50 0.23 -7.48 -15.12
N ASP A 51 0.69 -6.62 -16.03
CA ASP A 51 1.58 -6.98 -17.15
C ASP A 51 3.08 -6.82 -16.82
N HIS A 52 3.44 -6.94 -15.54
CA HIS A 52 4.82 -6.77 -15.06
C HIS A 52 5.38 -8.05 -14.45
N PRO A 53 6.70 -8.30 -14.54
CA PRO A 53 7.32 -9.46 -13.91
C PRO A 53 7.06 -9.51 -12.41
N PRO A 54 6.94 -10.71 -11.80
CA PRO A 54 6.80 -10.86 -10.37
C PRO A 54 8.02 -10.35 -9.60
N LEU A 55 7.81 -9.96 -8.33
CA LEU A 55 8.90 -9.69 -7.39
C LEU A 55 9.81 -10.94 -7.28
N HIS A 56 11.12 -10.72 -7.08
CA HIS A 56 12.15 -11.77 -7.01
C HIS A 56 12.46 -12.50 -8.32
N THR A 57 12.17 -11.88 -9.46
CA THR A 57 12.63 -12.35 -10.79
C THR A 57 13.76 -11.46 -11.31
N SER A 58 14.58 -11.97 -12.24
CA SER A 58 15.65 -11.19 -12.89
C SER A 58 15.11 -10.08 -13.79
N GLU A 59 13.88 -10.24 -14.26
CA GLU A 59 13.20 -9.33 -15.17
C GLU A 59 12.47 -8.21 -14.42
N TYR A 60 12.34 -8.31 -13.10
CA TYR A 60 11.68 -7.31 -12.29
C TYR A 60 12.42 -5.97 -12.36
N ASP A 61 11.68 -4.94 -12.75
CA ASP A 61 12.11 -3.55 -12.72
C ASP A 61 10.98 -2.68 -12.16
N PHE A 62 11.32 -1.73 -11.29
CA PHE A 62 10.33 -0.87 -10.66
C PHE A 62 10.04 0.36 -11.52
N ILE A 63 8.83 0.90 -11.43
CA ILE A 63 8.43 2.08 -12.20
C ILE A 63 8.87 3.34 -11.45
N ASP A 64 9.85 4.08 -11.96
CA ASP A 64 10.42 5.28 -11.34
C ASP A 64 9.35 6.33 -10.96
N GLU A 65 8.32 6.49 -11.78
CA GLU A 65 7.22 7.41 -11.54
C GLU A 65 6.47 7.10 -10.23
N HIS A 66 6.51 5.85 -9.75
CA HIS A 66 5.90 5.44 -8.48
C HIS A 66 6.64 6.00 -7.27
N ILE A 67 7.94 6.31 -7.37
CA ILE A 67 8.71 6.90 -6.27
C ILE A 67 8.06 8.21 -5.82
N LYS A 68 7.69 9.07 -6.77
CA LYS A 68 7.04 10.35 -6.45
C LYS A 68 5.71 10.14 -5.74
N THR A 69 4.92 9.16 -6.17
CA THR A 69 3.66 8.79 -5.52
C THR A 69 3.89 8.33 -4.09
N GLY A 70 4.82 7.40 -3.86
CA GLY A 70 5.18 6.91 -2.54
C GLY A 70 5.66 8.02 -1.60
N CYS A 71 6.59 8.87 -2.06
CA CYS A 71 7.06 10.01 -1.28
C CYS A 71 5.93 10.97 -0.89
N ASN A 72 5.02 11.29 -1.82
CA ASN A 72 3.90 12.18 -1.54
C ASN A 72 2.92 11.55 -0.53
N MET A 73 2.67 10.24 -0.61
CA MET A 73 1.84 9.54 0.37
C MET A 73 2.41 9.67 1.78
N PHE A 74 3.71 9.38 1.97
CA PHE A 74 4.33 9.51 3.28
C PHE A 74 4.38 10.94 3.80
N LYS A 75 4.64 11.92 2.92
CA LYS A 75 4.55 13.35 3.27
C LYS A 75 3.16 13.73 3.77
N MET A 76 2.10 13.29 3.08
CA MET A 76 0.72 13.53 3.51
C MET A 76 0.40 12.86 4.86
N LEU A 77 0.88 11.63 5.09
CA LEU A 77 0.68 10.92 6.36
C LEU A 77 1.42 11.58 7.53
N ALA A 78 2.65 12.03 7.28
CA ALA A 78 3.46 12.75 8.27
C ALA A 78 3.05 14.23 8.42
N ASN A 79 2.16 14.72 7.56
CA ASN A 79 1.72 16.11 7.50
C ASN A 79 2.89 17.10 7.31
N VAL A 80 3.76 16.81 6.33
CA VAL A 80 4.95 17.60 5.93
C VAL A 80 5.01 17.88 4.43
#